data_AF-A0AA96N2Q5-F1
#
_entry.id   AF-A0AA96N2Q5-F1
#
_cell.length_a   1.000
_cell.length_b   1.000
_cell.length_c   1.000
_cell.angle_alpha   90.00
_cell.angle_beta   90.00
_cell.angle_gamma   90.00
#
_symmetry.space_group_name_H-M   'P 1'
#
loop_
_entity.id
_entity.type
_entity.pdbx_description
1 polymer ?
#
loop_
_entity_poly.entity_id
_entity_poly.type
_entity_poly.pdbx_seq_one_letter_code
_entity_poly.pdbx_strand_id
1 'polypeptide(L)'
;MSDLLKKKPNKLLNRGKQITPNTTFSLDNDSFNKPSIATDTTPPEKKETQTKRVQQPGTTTVRVSTTTKEKLNGLVTLGIAESVDSLLEILVEEYQSNYLTKEQKKQYSLILDIYASRKK
;
A
#
# COMPACT_ATOMS: atom_id res chain seq x y z
N MET A 1 14.56 -8.85 62.98
CA MET A 1 13.66 -8.42 61.89
C MET A 1 13.88 -6.94 61.66
N SER A 2 14.67 -6.58 60.64
CA SER A 2 15.11 -5.19 60.42
C SER A 2 14.25 -4.48 59.38
N ASP A 3 13.82 -3.29 59.75
CA ASP A 3 12.78 -2.46 59.14
C ASP A 3 13.31 -1.70 57.90
N LEU A 4 13.42 -2.41 56.77
CA LEU A 4 13.85 -1.86 55.46
C LEU A 4 12.68 -1.32 54.61
N LEU A 5 11.47 -1.23 55.16
CA LEU A 5 10.26 -0.81 54.45
C LEU A 5 9.91 0.66 54.63
N LYS A 6 10.69 1.43 55.40
CA LYS A 6 10.50 2.89 55.53
C LYS A 6 11.12 3.63 54.34
N LYS A 7 10.55 3.43 53.16
CA LYS A 7 10.82 4.26 51.97
C LYS A 7 10.30 5.66 52.21
N LYS A 8 11.20 6.60 52.52
CA LYS A 8 10.91 8.03 52.43
C LYS A 8 10.50 8.34 50.98
N PRO A 9 9.41 9.08 50.72
CA PRO A 9 9.07 9.46 49.35
C PRO A 9 10.18 10.35 48.79
N ASN A 10 10.78 9.92 47.67
CA ASN A 10 11.80 10.67 46.95
C ASN A 10 11.24 12.02 46.51
N LYS A 11 11.51 13.09 47.28
CA LYS A 11 11.18 14.49 46.99
C LYS A 11 11.94 15.07 45.77
N LEU A 12 12.67 14.21 45.05
CA LEU A 12 13.48 14.56 43.87
C LEU A 12 12.79 14.20 42.54
N LEU A 13 11.64 13.54 42.55
CA LEU A 13 10.87 13.18 41.35
C LEU A 13 9.64 14.09 41.15
N ASN A 14 9.76 15.38 41.49
CA ASN A 14 8.77 16.35 41.02
C ASN A 14 8.89 16.44 39.50
N ARG A 15 8.06 15.67 38.80
CA ARG A 15 7.83 15.83 37.36
C ARG A 15 7.54 17.31 37.11
N GLY A 16 8.34 17.95 36.25
CA GLY A 16 8.12 19.33 35.85
C GLY A 16 6.70 19.54 35.30
N LYS A 17 6.25 20.80 35.27
CA LYS A 17 4.91 21.16 34.76
C LYS A 17 4.70 20.50 33.39
N GLN A 18 3.60 19.77 33.26
CA GLN A 18 3.21 19.11 32.01
C GLN A 18 2.95 20.20 30.95
N ILE A 19 3.85 20.32 29.98
CA ILE A 19 3.72 21.28 28.87
C ILE A 19 2.78 20.66 27.84
N THR A 20 1.57 21.21 27.72
CA THR A 20 0.67 20.90 26.61
C THR A 20 0.98 21.82 25.43
N PRO A 21 1.02 21.31 24.18
CA PRO A 21 1.26 22.14 23.00
C PRO A 21 0.10 23.13 22.77
N ASN A 22 0.43 24.32 22.25
CA ASN A 22 -0.56 25.38 21.98
C ASN A 22 -1.64 24.97 20.97
N THR A 23 -1.40 23.94 20.16
CA THR A 23 -2.37 23.40 19.21
C THR A 23 -2.49 21.89 19.40
N THR A 24 -3.61 21.47 20.01
CA THR A 24 -4.02 20.06 20.06
C THR A 24 -5.31 19.94 19.27
N PHE A 25 -5.28 19.19 18.17
CA PHE A 25 -6.49 18.91 17.40
C PHE A 25 -7.38 17.96 18.21
N SER A 26 -8.53 18.47 18.67
CA SER A 26 -9.54 17.71 19.41
C SER A 26 -10.80 17.65 18.57
N LEU A 27 -11.30 16.44 18.31
CA LEU A 27 -12.44 16.17 17.42
C LEU A 27 -13.81 16.53 18.03
N ASP A 28 -13.86 17.03 19.25
CA ASP A 28 -15.11 17.24 19.99
C ASP A 28 -15.81 18.58 19.72
N ASN A 29 -15.28 19.45 18.86
CA ASN A 29 -15.80 20.79 18.60
C ASN A 29 -16.27 21.07 17.16
N ASP A 30 -16.49 20.05 16.33
CA ASP A 30 -17.15 20.24 15.04
C ASP A 30 -18.68 20.34 15.20
N SER A 31 -19.10 21.36 15.96
CA SER A 31 -20.45 21.91 15.84
C SER A 31 -20.49 22.68 14.53
N PHE A 32 -21.08 22.06 13.50
CA PHE A 32 -21.37 22.65 12.20
C PHE A 32 -22.00 24.04 12.35
N ASN A 33 -21.20 25.09 12.17
CA ASN A 33 -21.70 26.44 11.99
C ASN A 33 -20.97 27.07 10.82
N LYS A 34 -21.67 27.16 9.68
CA LYS A 34 -21.23 27.78 8.43
C LYS A 34 -20.99 29.28 8.68
N PRO A 35 -19.80 29.84 8.40
CA PRO A 35 -19.65 31.28 8.27
C PRO A 35 -19.58 31.69 6.80
N SER A 36 -20.17 32.86 6.57
CA SER A 36 -20.36 33.55 5.30
C SER A 36 -19.06 33.92 4.59
N ILE A 37 -19.19 33.98 3.27
CA ILE A 37 -18.24 34.45 2.27
C ILE A 37 -17.69 35.85 2.63
N ALA A 38 -16.36 36.00 2.58
CA ALA A 38 -15.66 37.26 2.37
C ALA A 38 -14.51 37.02 1.37
N THR A 39 -14.37 37.98 0.46
CA THR A 39 -13.70 37.95 -0.85
C THR A 39 -12.18 38.18 -0.80
N ASP A 40 -11.54 37.70 -1.88
CA ASP A 40 -10.27 38.13 -2.50
C ASP A 40 -8.93 37.74 -1.87
N THR A 41 -8.35 36.64 -2.38
CA THR A 41 -6.97 36.62 -2.91
C THR A 41 -6.77 35.46 -3.88
N THR A 42 -6.56 35.79 -5.17
CA THR A 42 -5.80 35.07 -6.23
C THR A 42 -5.80 33.53 -6.28
N PRO A 43 -6.32 32.90 -7.36
CA PRO A 43 -6.30 31.45 -7.55
C PRO A 43 -4.97 30.95 -8.16
N PRO A 44 -4.25 30.01 -7.54
CA PRO A 44 -3.44 29.07 -8.30
C PRO A 44 -4.36 27.94 -8.76
N GLU A 45 -4.63 27.98 -10.05
CA GLU A 45 -5.14 26.94 -10.93
C GLU A 45 -4.95 25.52 -10.36
N LYS A 46 -6.02 24.94 -9.80
CA LYS A 46 -6.08 23.51 -9.54
C LYS A 46 -6.08 22.82 -10.90
N LYS A 47 -4.89 22.36 -11.34
CA LYS A 47 -4.81 21.34 -12.37
C LYS A 47 -5.51 20.11 -11.81
N GLU A 48 -6.78 19.97 -12.17
CA GLU A 48 -7.52 18.73 -12.09
C GLU A 48 -6.71 17.71 -12.87
N THR A 49 -5.88 16.97 -12.15
CA THR A 49 -5.29 15.77 -12.68
C THR A 49 -6.46 14.80 -12.70
N GLN A 50 -7.16 14.75 -13.84
CA GLN A 50 -8.09 13.66 -14.12
C GLN A 50 -7.26 12.39 -14.02
N THR A 51 -7.25 11.76 -12.85
CA THR A 51 -6.78 10.39 -12.71
C THR A 51 -7.77 9.60 -13.55
N LYS A 52 -7.41 9.33 -14.80
CA LYS A 52 -8.01 8.27 -15.59
C LYS A 52 -8.10 7.08 -14.64
N ARG A 53 -9.32 6.68 -14.28
CA ARG A 53 -9.54 5.35 -13.73
C ARG A 53 -9.08 4.41 -14.83
N VAL A 54 -7.81 4.05 -14.79
CA VAL A 54 -7.30 2.87 -15.47
C VAL A 54 -8.24 1.77 -14.97
N GLN A 55 -9.02 1.21 -15.88
CA GLN A 55 -9.82 0.03 -15.60
C GLN A 55 -8.81 -1.00 -15.14
N GLN A 56 -8.68 -1.16 -13.82
CA GLN A 56 -7.72 -2.10 -13.29
C GLN A 56 -8.17 -3.47 -13.78
N PRO A 57 -7.28 -4.22 -14.46
CA PRO A 57 -7.57 -5.61 -14.75
C PRO A 57 -7.93 -6.28 -13.43
N GLY A 58 -9.00 -7.10 -13.45
CA GLY A 58 -9.55 -7.71 -12.23
C GLY A 58 -8.44 -8.36 -11.43
N THR A 59 -8.21 -7.87 -10.21
CA THR A 59 -7.09 -8.32 -9.38
C THR A 59 -7.41 -9.69 -8.80
N THR A 60 -6.53 -10.66 -9.02
CA THR A 60 -6.64 -12.00 -8.42
C THR A 60 -5.42 -12.28 -7.56
N THR A 61 -5.61 -13.01 -6.47
CA THR A 61 -4.51 -13.39 -5.57
C THR A 61 -4.10 -14.84 -5.78
N VAL A 62 -2.80 -15.08 -6.00
CA VAL A 62 -2.23 -16.44 -6.07
C VAL A 62 -1.53 -16.75 -4.75
N ARG A 63 -1.78 -17.94 -4.19
CA ARG A 63 -1.05 -18.41 -3.01
C ARG A 63 0.23 -19.12 -3.44
N VAL A 64 1.34 -18.69 -2.87
CA VAL A 64 2.68 -19.19 -3.18
C VAL A 64 3.40 -19.60 -1.90
N SER A 65 4.40 -20.47 -2.02
CA SER A 65 5.24 -20.86 -0.89
C SER A 65 6.06 -19.67 -0.37
N THR A 66 6.48 -19.72 0.90
CA THR A 66 7.31 -18.65 1.50
C THR A 66 8.61 -18.45 0.74
N THR A 67 9.25 -19.53 0.33
CA THR A 67 10.50 -19.51 -0.41
C THR A 67 10.36 -18.87 -1.80
N THR A 68 9.23 -19.08 -2.49
CA THR A 68 8.98 -18.47 -3.81
C THR A 68 8.62 -16.99 -3.68
N LYS A 69 7.85 -16.61 -2.66
CA LYS A 69 7.59 -15.21 -2.33
C LYS A 69 8.89 -14.43 -2.10
N GLU A 70 9.81 -14.97 -1.31
CA GLU A 70 11.09 -14.32 -1.03
C GLU A 70 11.94 -14.13 -2.29
N LYS A 71 11.96 -15.13 -3.18
CA LYS A 71 12.64 -15.02 -4.49
C LYS A 71 12.03 -13.94 -5.37
N LEU A 72 10.70 -13.90 -5.50
CA LEU A 72 10.00 -12.87 -6.28
C LEU A 72 10.26 -11.47 -5.71
N ASN A 73 10.22 -11.33 -4.38
CA ASN A 73 10.54 -10.07 -3.73
C ASN A 73 12.00 -9.67 -3.97
N GLY A 74 12.95 -10.60 -3.90
CA GLY A 74 14.36 -10.35 -4.20
C GLY A 74 14.56 -9.81 -5.61
N LEU A 75 13.90 -10.41 -6.61
CA LEU A 75 13.96 -9.96 -8.01
C LEU A 75 13.37 -8.56 -8.20
N VAL A 76 12.28 -8.23 -7.52
CA VAL A 76 11.72 -6.87 -7.53
C VAL A 76 12.66 -5.88 -6.83
N THR A 77 13.27 -6.24 -5.70
CA THR A 77 14.24 -5.38 -5.01
C THR A 77 15.52 -5.13 -5.81
N LEU A 78 15.88 -6.05 -6.71
CA LEU A 78 16.98 -5.88 -7.65
C LEU A 78 16.67 -4.86 -8.77
N GLY A 79 15.41 -4.46 -8.92
CA GLY A 79 14.98 -3.47 -9.92
C GLY A 79 14.70 -4.08 -11.31
N ILE A 80 14.51 -5.40 -11.40
CA ILE A 80 14.16 -6.07 -12.67
C ILE A 80 12.76 -5.65 -13.15
N ALA A 81 11.84 -5.40 -12.21
CA ALA A 81 10.49 -4.94 -12.48
C ALA A 81 9.97 -4.06 -11.33
N GLU A 82 9.01 -3.19 -11.62
CA GLU A 82 8.39 -2.29 -10.63
C GLU A 82 7.44 -3.01 -9.65
N SER A 83 6.87 -4.13 -10.09
CA SER A 83 5.92 -4.92 -9.30
C SER A 83 6.11 -6.42 -9.52
N VAL A 84 5.64 -7.23 -8.58
CA VAL A 84 5.64 -8.70 -8.71
C VAL A 84 4.77 -9.14 -9.89
N ASP A 85 3.68 -8.43 -10.18
CA ASP A 85 2.78 -8.76 -11.30
C ASP A 85 3.47 -8.54 -12.64
N SER A 86 4.13 -7.38 -12.81
CA SER A 86 4.94 -7.08 -14.00
C SER A 86 6.11 -8.05 -14.17
N LEU A 87 6.74 -8.47 -13.07
CA LEU A 87 7.79 -9.49 -13.10
C LEU A 87 7.25 -10.83 -13.63
N LEU A 88 6.08 -11.25 -13.15
CA LEU A 88 5.45 -12.50 -13.59
C LEU A 88 5.06 -12.44 -15.07
N GLU A 89 4.56 -11.31 -15.55
CA GLU A 89 4.23 -11.11 -16.97
C GLU A 89 5.47 -11.28 -17.86
N ILE A 90 6.59 -10.62 -17.50
CA ILE A 90 7.86 -10.75 -18.21
C ILE A 90 8.34 -12.20 -18.22
N LEU A 91 8.33 -12.88 -17.06
CA LEU A 91 8.80 -14.27 -16.96
C LEU A 91 7.93 -15.23 -17.77
N VAL A 92 6.61 -15.02 -17.80
CA VAL A 92 5.69 -15.84 -18.59
C VAL A 92 5.91 -15.61 -20.08
N GLU A 93 6.07 -14.37 -20.53
CA GLU A 93 6.29 -14.03 -21.93
C GLU A 93 7.65 -14.54 -22.43
N GLU A 94 8.70 -14.42 -21.62
CA GLU A 94 10.02 -14.99 -21.89
C GLU A 94 9.93 -16.52 -22.01
N TYR A 95 9.21 -17.17 -21.10
CA TYR A 95 9.03 -18.61 -21.12
C TYR A 95 8.29 -19.08 -22.38
N GLN A 96 7.20 -18.37 -22.73
CA GLN A 96 6.42 -18.63 -23.93
C GLN A 96 7.25 -18.42 -25.21
N SER A 97 8.09 -17.40 -25.24
CA SER A 97 8.89 -17.05 -26.42
C SER A 97 10.01 -18.05 -26.65
N ASN A 98 10.80 -18.33 -25.60
CA ASN A 98 12.07 -19.03 -25.71
C ASN A 98 11.98 -20.55 -25.52
N TYR A 99 11.07 -21.05 -24.68
CA TYR A 99 11.08 -22.45 -24.27
C TYR A 99 9.95 -23.29 -24.86
N LEU A 100 8.84 -22.67 -25.27
CA LEU A 100 7.68 -23.40 -25.80
C LEU A 100 7.85 -23.80 -27.26
N THR A 101 7.57 -25.07 -27.58
CA THR A 101 7.51 -25.54 -28.97
C THR A 101 6.24 -25.03 -29.67
N LYS A 102 6.23 -25.01 -31.02
CA LYS A 102 5.07 -24.51 -31.80
C LYS A 102 3.76 -25.20 -31.44
N GLU A 103 3.81 -26.51 -31.16
CA GLU A 103 2.62 -27.28 -30.79
C GLU A 103 2.13 -26.94 -29.38
N GLN A 104 3.05 -26.83 -28.41
CA GLN A 104 2.73 -26.38 -27.05
C GLN A 104 2.15 -24.96 -27.03
N LYS A 105 2.64 -24.05 -27.89
CA LYS A 105 2.06 -22.69 -28.03
C LYS A 105 0.59 -22.74 -28.49
N LYS A 106 0.25 -23.63 -29.43
CA LYS A 106 -1.14 -23.83 -29.86
C LYS A 106 -2.02 -24.37 -28.74
N GLN A 107 -1.53 -25.37 -28.02
CA GLN A 107 -2.24 -25.94 -26.86
C GLN A 107 -2.47 -24.87 -25.77
N TYR A 108 -1.44 -24.07 -25.47
CA TYR A 108 -1.52 -22.97 -24.52
C TYR A 108 -2.57 -21.92 -24.92
N SER A 109 -2.59 -21.48 -26.18
CA SER A 109 -3.61 -20.56 -26.71
C SER A 109 -5.02 -21.11 -26.53
N LEU A 110 -5.22 -22.40 -26.84
CA LEU A 110 -6.52 -23.04 -26.72
C LEU A 110 -7.00 -23.09 -25.25
N ILE A 111 -6.09 -23.32 -24.30
CA ILE A 111 -6.40 -23.29 -22.87
C ILE A 111 -6.82 -21.87 -22.43
N LEU A 112 -6.13 -20.84 -22.91
CA LEU A 112 -6.50 -19.44 -22.61
C LEU A 112 -7.88 -19.08 -23.18
N ASP A 113 -8.21 -19.54 -24.39
CA ASP A 113 -9.54 -19.34 -24.99
C ASP A 113 -10.66 -19.99 -24.15
N ILE A 114 -10.40 -21.16 -23.58
CA ILE A 114 -11.32 -21.82 -22.65
C ILE A 114 -11.51 -20.99 -21.37
N TYR A 115 -10.43 -20.42 -20.81
CA TYR A 115 -10.56 -19.57 -19.63
C TYR A 115 -11.30 -18.26 -19.92
N ALA A 116 -11.08 -17.66 -21.10
CA ALA A 116 -11.78 -16.45 -21.52
C ALA A 116 -13.28 -16.71 -21.75
N SER A 117 -13.64 -17.84 -22.35
CA SER A 117 -15.04 -18.22 -22.57
C SER A 117 -15.80 -18.52 -21.29
N ARG A 118 -15.14 -19.04 -20.23
CA ARG A 118 -15.74 -19.27 -18.91
C ARG A 118 -15.95 -18.00 -18.07
N LYS A 119 -15.30 -16.89 -18.43
CA LYS A 119 -15.43 -15.60 -17.73
C LYS A 119 -16.59 -14.75 -18.25
N LYS A 120 -17.24 -15.16 -19.35
CA LYS A 120 -18.50 -14.58 -19.86
C LYS A 120 -19.69 -15.22 -19.18
#